data_AF-A0A5S3QMM8-F1
#
_entry.id   AF-A0A5S3QMM8-F1
#
_cell.length_a   1.000
_cell.length_b   1.000
_cell.length_c   1.000
_cell.angle_alpha   90.00
_cell.angle_beta   90.00
_cell.angle_gamma   90.00
#
_symmetry.space_group_name_H-M   'P 1'
#
loop_
_entity.id
_entity.type
_entity.pdbx_description
1 polymer ?
#
loop_
_entity_poly.entity_id
_entity_poly.type
_entity_poly.pdbx_seq_one_letter_code
_entity_poly.pdbx_strand_id
1 'polypeptide(L)'
;MRNNWREIEGNKVEIDLNVKGKTYKTVIDSKDFELVSKFPKWYGQIDNRSGKVYAMTTTYKTDKKGRKKQTPVMLHRVILGIENEKDFVGDHKNFNTLDNTRGNLVAKTNSRNSKRTNKDISKVKKHGKRWGVFFKGELVKGFETKKKAQIESVLFNMEQLPELAVYHDWEYLLEKHGGAVVKEGEQK
;
A
#
# COMPACT_ATOMS: atom_id res chain seq x y z
N MET A 1 24.95 11.63 -11.94
CA MET A 1 25.16 11.90 -10.49
C MET A 1 24.14 11.12 -9.69
N ARG A 2 24.56 10.36 -8.68
CA ARG A 2 23.66 9.71 -7.71
C ARG A 2 23.15 10.76 -6.71
N ASN A 3 22.08 10.47 -5.98
CA ASN A 3 21.64 11.32 -4.88
C ASN A 3 22.67 11.31 -3.74
N ASN A 4 22.59 12.32 -2.88
CA ASN A 4 23.20 12.27 -1.56
C ASN A 4 22.21 11.60 -0.61
N TRP A 5 22.72 10.72 0.23
CA TRP A 5 21.96 9.96 1.22
C TRP A 5 22.67 10.09 2.55
N ARG A 6 21.90 10.16 3.63
CA ARG A 6 22.45 10.16 4.99
C ARG A 6 21.58 9.31 5.89
N GLU A 7 22.21 8.43 6.66
CA GLU A 7 21.54 7.77 7.78
C GLU A 7 21.26 8.83 8.84
N ILE A 8 20.06 8.77 9.41
CA ILE A 8 19.61 9.63 10.48
C ILE A 8 19.06 8.76 11.62
N GLU A 9 18.86 9.37 12.78
CA GLU A 9 18.34 8.67 13.96
C GLU A 9 17.02 7.93 13.68
N GLY A 10 16.85 6.80 14.36
CA GLY A 10 15.62 6.00 14.29
C GLY A 10 15.52 5.06 13.08
N ASN A 11 16.65 4.54 12.57
CA ASN A 11 16.71 3.61 11.43
C ASN A 11 16.03 4.19 10.18
N LYS A 12 16.36 5.44 9.87
CA LYS A 12 15.85 6.14 8.70
C LYS A 12 17.00 6.63 7.82
N VAL A 13 16.69 6.80 6.55
CA VAL A 13 17.61 7.38 5.56
C VAL A 13 16.94 8.62 4.97
N GLU A 14 17.67 9.72 4.95
CA GLU A 14 17.27 10.93 4.25
C GLU A 14 17.94 10.99 2.86
N ILE A 15 17.20 11.47 1.88
CA ILE A 15 17.58 11.59 0.47
C ILE A 15 17.41 13.03 0.02
N ASP A 16 18.45 13.61 -0.55
CA ASP A 16 18.36 14.93 -1.19
C ASP A 16 17.68 14.84 -2.55
N LEU A 17 16.63 15.64 -2.73
CA LEU A 17 15.85 15.79 -3.95
C LEU A 17 16.08 17.17 -4.55
N ASN A 18 16.54 17.23 -5.79
CA ASN A 18 16.60 18.49 -6.53
C ASN A 18 15.25 18.81 -7.18
N VAL A 19 14.78 20.05 -7.02
CA VAL A 19 13.54 20.59 -7.59
C VAL A 19 13.79 22.00 -8.08
N LYS A 20 13.91 22.20 -9.40
CA LYS A 20 14.11 23.52 -10.02
C LYS A 20 15.22 24.35 -9.32
N GLY A 21 16.35 23.71 -9.01
CA GLY A 21 17.49 24.37 -8.34
C GLY A 21 17.40 24.47 -6.82
N LYS A 22 16.28 24.09 -6.20
CA LYS A 22 16.13 23.97 -4.74
C LYS A 22 16.33 22.53 -4.28
N THR A 23 16.88 22.35 -3.08
CA THR A 23 17.03 21.03 -2.45
C THR A 23 15.91 20.80 -1.45
N TYR A 24 15.23 19.67 -1.60
CA TYR A 24 14.25 19.13 -0.67
C TYR A 24 14.78 17.82 -0.09
N LYS A 25 14.23 17.40 1.04
CA LYS A 25 14.65 16.19 1.74
C LYS A 25 13.47 15.26 1.85
N THR A 26 13.67 14.00 1.51
CA THR A 26 12.69 12.94 1.76
C THR A 26 13.30 11.87 2.64
N VAL A 27 12.45 11.24 3.46
CA VAL A 27 12.88 10.23 4.43
C VAL A 27 12.26 8.88 4.09
N ILE A 28 13.02 7.81 4.26
CA ILE A 28 12.58 6.40 4.13
C ILE A 28 13.04 5.61 5.36
N ASP A 29 12.51 4.41 5.56
CA ASP A 29 13.07 3.48 6.53
C ASP A 29 14.37 2.87 5.98
N SER A 30 15.38 2.65 6.84
CA SER A 30 16.68 2.09 6.41
C SER A 30 16.56 0.72 5.74
N LYS A 31 15.58 -0.10 6.14
CA LYS A 31 15.31 -1.40 5.51
C LYS A 31 14.92 -1.31 4.03
N ASP A 32 14.37 -0.16 3.61
CA ASP A 32 13.97 0.08 2.23
C ASP A 32 15.11 0.68 1.39
N PHE A 33 16.25 1.02 1.99
CA PHE A 33 17.37 1.66 1.31
C PHE A 33 17.96 0.81 0.19
N GLU A 34 18.16 -0.49 0.42
CA GLU A 34 18.71 -1.39 -0.60
C GLU A 34 17.78 -1.47 -1.84
N LEU A 35 16.46 -1.45 -1.63
CA LEU A 35 15.48 -1.42 -2.70
C LEU A 35 15.54 -0.08 -3.46
N VAL A 36 15.54 1.03 -2.73
CA VAL A 36 15.47 2.39 -3.31
C VAL A 36 16.76 2.77 -4.05
N SER A 37 17.92 2.30 -3.57
CA SER A 37 19.24 2.59 -4.16
C SER A 37 19.49 1.87 -5.51
N LYS A 38 18.70 0.85 -5.84
CA LYS A 38 18.73 0.16 -7.15
C LYS A 38 18.22 1.03 -8.29
N PHE A 39 17.45 2.09 -7.98
CA PHE A 39 16.91 3.00 -8.97
C PHE A 39 17.93 4.06 -9.40
N PRO A 40 17.73 4.67 -10.60
CA PRO A 40 18.46 5.86 -10.98
C PRO A 40 18.20 7.03 -10.02
N LYS A 41 18.86 8.16 -10.28
CA LYS A 41 18.75 9.39 -9.48
C LYS A 41 17.28 9.76 -9.22
N TRP A 42 16.95 9.93 -7.94
CA TRP A 42 15.71 10.51 -7.46
C TRP A 42 15.74 12.04 -7.58
N TYR A 43 14.60 12.64 -7.85
CA TYR A 43 14.39 14.07 -7.94
C TYR A 43 13.01 14.40 -7.36
N GLY A 44 12.79 15.67 -7.01
CA GLY A 44 11.47 16.08 -6.58
C GLY A 44 10.68 16.66 -7.76
N GLN A 45 9.40 16.32 -7.84
CA GLN A 45 8.48 16.90 -8.81
C GLN A 45 7.35 17.58 -8.05
N ILE A 46 7.07 18.84 -8.41
CA ILE A 46 5.94 19.58 -7.88
C ILE A 46 4.69 19.08 -8.60
N ASP A 47 3.72 18.60 -7.84
CA ASP A 47 2.38 18.34 -8.35
C ASP A 47 1.70 19.69 -8.64
N ASN A 48 1.35 19.94 -9.90
CA ASN A 48 0.79 21.21 -10.32
C ASN A 48 -0.58 21.51 -9.68
N ARG A 49 -1.29 20.48 -9.19
CA ARG A 49 -2.61 20.63 -8.58
C ARG A 49 -2.53 20.99 -7.10
N SER A 50 -1.70 20.29 -6.33
CA SER A 50 -1.60 20.47 -4.88
C SER A 50 -0.42 21.35 -4.44
N GLY A 51 0.54 21.62 -5.34
CA GLY A 51 1.79 22.28 -5.01
C GLY A 51 2.77 21.43 -4.18
N LYS A 52 2.40 20.18 -3.85
CA LYS A 52 3.24 19.29 -3.04
C LYS A 52 4.40 18.71 -3.85
N VAL A 53 5.52 18.45 -3.20
CA VAL A 53 6.70 17.82 -3.81
C VAL A 53 6.65 16.32 -3.61
N TYR A 54 6.77 15.54 -4.69
CA TYR A 54 6.89 14.09 -4.65
C TYR A 54 8.30 13.66 -5.06
N ALA A 55 8.84 12.67 -4.35
CA ALA A 55 10.07 11.99 -4.73
C ALA A 55 9.81 11.05 -5.92
N MET A 56 10.52 11.26 -7.02
CA MET A 56 10.34 10.55 -8.28
C MET A 56 11.68 10.15 -8.90
N THR A 57 11.67 9.11 -9.72
CA THR A 57 12.80 8.67 -10.54
C THR A 57 12.29 8.34 -11.94
N THR A 58 13.19 8.33 -12.93
CA THR A 58 12.83 8.00 -14.32
C THR A 58 13.45 6.66 -14.67
N THR A 59 12.59 5.70 -15.02
CA THR A 59 13.01 4.40 -15.56
C THR A 59 12.82 4.37 -17.07
N TYR A 60 13.57 3.52 -17.75
CA TYR A 60 13.49 3.35 -19.20
C TYR A 60 13.08 1.92 -19.51
N LYS A 61 11.96 1.75 -20.21
CA LYS A 61 11.49 0.44 -20.69
C LYS A 61 11.46 0.46 -22.20
N THR A 62 11.96 -0.60 -22.83
CA THR A 62 11.87 -0.76 -24.29
C THR A 62 10.50 -1.30 -24.66
N ASP A 63 9.81 -0.66 -25.59
CA ASP A 63 8.53 -1.15 -26.10
C ASP A 63 8.72 -2.32 -27.07
N LYS A 64 7.61 -2.96 -27.48
CA LYS A 64 7.62 -4.08 -28.44
C LYS A 64 8.22 -3.72 -29.81
N LYS A 65 8.43 -2.43 -30.10
CA LYS A 65 9.01 -1.91 -31.35
C LYS A 65 10.46 -1.45 -31.17
N GLY A 66 11.11 -1.77 -30.05
CA GLY A 66 12.50 -1.40 -29.77
C GLY A 66 12.70 0.05 -29.32
N ARG A 67 11.63 0.83 -29.11
CA ARG A 67 11.74 2.24 -28.72
C ARG A 67 11.86 2.36 -27.20
N LYS A 68 12.81 3.17 -26.73
CA LYS A 68 12.97 3.48 -25.30
C LYS A 68 11.86 4.40 -24.85
N LYS A 69 11.02 3.94 -23.93
CA LYS A 69 9.99 4.73 -23.27
C LYS A 69 10.44 5.10 -21.86
N GLN A 70 10.48 6.41 -21.60
CA GLN A 70 10.64 6.93 -20.24
C GLN A 70 9.35 6.71 -19.45
N THR A 71 9.49 6.18 -18.23
CA THR A 71 8.38 5.97 -17.30
C THR A 71 8.76 6.58 -15.95
N PRO A 72 8.07 7.65 -15.52
CA PRO A 72 8.26 8.20 -14.20
C PRO A 72 7.74 7.22 -13.14
N VAL A 73 8.48 7.08 -12.05
CA VAL A 73 8.17 6.19 -10.93
C VAL A 73 8.25 6.99 -9.64
N MET A 74 7.26 6.84 -8.75
CA MET A 74 7.20 7.55 -7.47
C MET A 74 7.80 6.70 -6.35
N LEU A 75 8.51 7.32 -5.41
CA LEU A 75 9.22 6.64 -4.33
C LEU A 75 8.29 5.81 -3.45
N HIS A 76 7.19 6.40 -3.01
CA HIS A 76 6.21 5.69 -2.19
C HIS A 76 5.63 4.45 -2.88
N ARG A 77 5.52 4.45 -4.22
CA ARG A 77 5.00 3.30 -4.97
C ARG A 77 6.01 2.16 -5.01
N VAL A 78 7.30 2.49 -5.12
CA VAL A 78 8.39 1.50 -5.07
C VAL A 78 8.42 0.83 -3.70
N ILE A 79 8.35 1.60 -2.62
CA ILE A 79 8.38 1.05 -1.25
C ILE A 79 7.17 0.15 -1.00
N LEU A 80 6.01 0.51 -1.55
CA LEU A 80 4.79 -0.31 -1.48
C LEU A 80 4.76 -1.47 -2.49
N GLY A 81 5.71 -1.58 -3.42
CA GLY A 81 5.73 -2.62 -4.46
C GLY A 81 4.59 -2.52 -5.47
N ILE A 82 4.02 -1.31 -5.66
CA ILE A 82 2.87 -1.06 -6.54
C ILE A 82 3.24 -0.18 -7.74
N GLU A 83 4.51 -0.04 -8.11
CA GLU A 83 4.96 0.90 -9.14
C GLU A 83 4.35 0.64 -10.53
N ASN A 84 3.98 -0.61 -10.84
CA ASN A 84 3.34 -0.98 -12.11
C ASN A 84 1.81 -1.19 -11.99
N GLU A 85 1.27 -1.10 -10.77
CA GLU A 85 -0.11 -1.49 -10.47
C GLU A 85 -1.10 -0.32 -10.67
N LYS A 86 -1.84 -0.34 -11.77
CA LYS A 86 -2.73 0.78 -12.18
C LYS A 86 -3.97 0.93 -11.30
N ASP A 87 -4.39 -0.16 -10.65
CA ASP A 87 -5.58 -0.18 -9.81
C ASP A 87 -5.30 0.30 -8.38
N PHE A 88 -4.03 0.56 -8.07
CA PHE A 88 -3.57 1.00 -6.76
C PHE A 88 -3.03 2.43 -6.79
N VAL A 89 -3.30 3.15 -5.71
CA VAL A 89 -2.81 4.49 -5.41
C VAL A 89 -2.11 4.40 -4.06
N GLY A 90 -0.83 4.80 -4.02
CA GLY A 90 -0.15 4.98 -2.74
C GLY A 90 -0.51 6.33 -2.12
N ASP A 91 -0.65 6.35 -0.81
CA ASP A 91 -1.04 7.54 -0.04
C ASP A 91 -0.26 7.62 1.27
N HIS A 92 -0.23 8.82 1.87
CA HIS A 92 0.54 9.14 3.08
C HIS A 92 -0.41 9.40 4.25
N LYS A 93 -0.28 8.65 5.34
CA LYS A 93 -1.15 8.77 6.54
C LYS A 93 -1.07 10.16 7.17
N ASN A 94 0.12 10.76 7.19
CA ASN A 94 0.36 12.11 7.74
C ASN A 94 0.23 13.24 6.71
N PHE A 95 -0.19 12.95 5.47
CA PHE A 95 -0.31 13.93 4.37
C PHE A 95 0.99 14.63 3.93
N ASN A 96 2.15 14.21 4.47
CA ASN A 96 3.47 14.68 4.09
C ASN A 96 4.07 13.77 3.00
N THR A 97 4.14 14.29 1.78
CA THR A 97 4.58 13.55 0.58
C THR A 97 6.09 13.28 0.54
N LEU A 98 6.85 13.94 1.44
CA LEU A 98 8.29 13.74 1.61
C LEU A 98 8.62 12.76 2.73
N ASP A 99 7.64 12.31 3.52
CA ASP A 99 7.83 11.23 4.51
C ASP A 99 7.41 9.90 3.89
N ASN A 100 8.37 9.20 3.27
CA ASN A 100 8.18 7.93 2.60
C ASN A 100 8.57 6.74 3.48
N THR A 101 8.49 6.88 4.81
CA THR A 101 8.67 5.76 5.75
C THR A 101 7.52 4.76 5.60
N ARG A 102 7.80 3.46 5.67
CA ARG A 102 6.82 2.39 5.38
C ARG A 102 5.62 2.47 6.33
N GLY A 103 5.86 2.82 7.59
CA GLY A 103 4.80 3.04 8.58
C GLY A 103 3.82 4.16 8.21
N ASN A 104 4.28 5.17 7.45
CA ASN A 104 3.47 6.30 6.98
C ASN A 104 2.75 6.04 5.65
N LEU A 105 3.12 5.00 4.90
CA LEU A 105 2.55 4.70 3.59
C LEU A 105 1.35 3.76 3.68
N VAL A 106 0.43 3.89 2.73
CA VAL A 106 -0.70 2.96 2.54
C VAL A 106 -1.02 2.82 1.05
N ALA A 107 -1.27 1.59 0.60
CA ALA A 107 -1.81 1.34 -0.72
C ALA A 107 -3.35 1.33 -0.66
N LYS A 108 -4.01 2.04 -1.56
CA LYS A 108 -5.47 2.13 -1.67
C LYS A 108 -5.92 1.76 -3.08
N THR A 109 -7.12 1.19 -3.23
CA THR A 109 -7.76 1.05 -4.55
C THR A 109 -8.04 2.42 -5.16
N ASN A 110 -7.84 2.56 -6.46
CA ASN A 110 -8.31 3.72 -7.21
C ASN A 110 -9.85 3.86 -7.08
N SER A 111 -10.37 5.08 -7.10
CA SER A 111 -11.80 5.38 -6.91
C SER A 111 -12.72 4.76 -7.97
N ARG A 112 -12.17 4.38 -9.13
CA ARG A 112 -12.89 3.59 -10.14
C ARG A 112 -13.09 2.14 -9.72
N ASN A 113 -12.13 1.54 -9.02
CA ASN A 113 -12.26 0.19 -8.46
C ASN A 113 -13.00 0.21 -7.11
N SER A 114 -12.94 1.32 -6.36
CA SER A 114 -13.71 1.49 -5.11
C SER A 114 -15.24 1.43 -5.30
N LYS A 115 -15.71 1.69 -6.54
CA LYS A 115 -17.11 1.50 -6.94
C LYS A 115 -17.47 0.05 -7.27
N ARG A 116 -16.49 -0.77 -7.71
CA ARG A 116 -16.66 -2.22 -7.91
C ARG A 116 -16.66 -2.94 -6.55
N THR A 117 -15.71 -2.59 -5.68
CA THR A 117 -15.49 -3.27 -4.39
C THR A 117 -16.69 -3.23 -3.44
N ASN A 118 -17.53 -2.19 -3.40
CA ASN A 118 -18.66 -2.17 -2.46
C ASN A 118 -19.83 -3.11 -2.82
N LYS A 119 -19.92 -3.56 -4.09
CA LYS A 119 -20.95 -4.51 -4.55
C LYS A 119 -20.44 -5.94 -4.52
N ASP A 120 -19.15 -6.12 -4.79
CA ASP A 120 -18.52 -7.43 -4.91
C ASP A 120 -17.86 -7.90 -3.61
N ILE A 121 -17.81 -7.11 -2.55
CA ILE A 121 -17.25 -7.54 -1.26
C ILE A 121 -18.35 -8.06 -0.33
N SER A 122 -18.02 -9.10 0.44
CA SER A 122 -18.90 -9.60 1.48
C SER A 122 -19.12 -8.59 2.62
N LYS A 123 -20.33 -8.55 3.15
CA LYS A 123 -20.77 -7.59 4.17
C LYS A 123 -21.11 -8.31 5.46
N VAL A 124 -20.56 -7.83 6.57
CA VAL A 124 -20.96 -8.29 7.90
C VAL A 124 -22.20 -7.51 8.36
N LYS A 125 -23.30 -8.23 8.61
CA LYS A 125 -24.56 -7.64 9.10
C LYS A 125 -25.11 -8.45 10.27
N LYS A 126 -25.86 -7.80 11.15
CA LYS A 126 -26.62 -8.51 12.19
C LYS A 126 -27.78 -9.25 11.53
N HIS A 127 -27.95 -10.54 11.87
CA HIS A 127 -28.99 -11.42 11.34
C HIS A 127 -29.64 -12.16 12.52
N GLY A 128 -30.78 -11.63 12.99
CA GLY A 128 -31.41 -12.07 14.24
C GLY A 128 -30.49 -11.89 15.44
N LYS A 129 -30.25 -12.97 16.20
CA LYS A 129 -29.35 -13.00 17.37
C LYS A 129 -27.87 -13.22 17.00
N ARG A 130 -27.55 -13.39 15.71
CA ARG A 130 -26.20 -13.71 15.20
C ARG A 130 -25.69 -12.62 14.25
N TRP A 131 -24.45 -12.76 13.80
CA TRP A 131 -23.80 -11.95 12.79
C TRP A 131 -23.57 -12.78 11.53
N GLY A 132 -24.03 -12.31 10.38
CA GLY A 132 -23.87 -13.00 9.10
C GLY A 132 -22.84 -12.30 8.20
N VAL A 133 -22.07 -13.10 7.47
CA VAL A 133 -21.31 -12.66 6.29
C VAL A 133 -22.22 -12.81 5.08
N PHE A 134 -22.46 -11.72 4.34
CA PHE A 134 -23.35 -11.70 3.19
C PHE A 134 -22.60 -11.37 1.91
N PHE A 135 -22.79 -12.13 0.84
CA PHE A 135 -22.19 -11.84 -0.46
C PHE A 135 -23.28 -11.76 -1.52
N LYS A 136 -23.27 -10.69 -2.32
CA LYS A 136 -24.31 -10.41 -3.32
C LYS A 136 -25.77 -10.48 -2.82
N GLY A 137 -25.96 -10.24 -1.52
CA GLY A 137 -27.28 -10.25 -0.87
C GLY A 137 -27.62 -11.56 -0.14
N GLU A 138 -26.85 -12.61 -0.35
CA GLU A 138 -27.09 -13.94 0.23
C GLU A 138 -26.25 -14.16 1.49
N LEU A 139 -26.81 -14.86 2.47
CA LEU A 139 -26.10 -15.24 3.69
C LEU A 139 -25.12 -16.37 3.37
N VAL A 140 -23.83 -16.09 3.47
CA VAL A 140 -22.76 -17.08 3.30
C VAL A 140 -22.61 -17.92 4.56
N LYS A 141 -22.45 -17.25 5.72
CA LYS A 141 -22.16 -17.93 6.99
C LYS A 141 -22.54 -17.07 8.21
N GLY A 142 -22.95 -17.72 9.29
CA GLY A 142 -23.44 -17.07 10.51
C GLY A 142 -22.60 -17.35 11.77
N PHE A 143 -22.33 -16.32 12.55
CA PHE A 143 -21.44 -16.30 13.70
C PHE A 143 -22.11 -15.72 14.94
N GLU A 144 -21.65 -16.16 16.11
CA GLU A 144 -22.15 -15.64 17.41
C GLU A 144 -21.70 -14.22 17.67
N THR A 145 -20.48 -13.88 17.24
CA THR A 145 -19.87 -12.58 17.48
C THR A 145 -19.56 -11.85 16.18
N LYS A 146 -19.63 -10.52 16.22
CA LYS A 146 -19.25 -9.65 15.10
C LYS A 146 -17.81 -9.89 14.68
N LYS A 147 -16.92 -10.09 15.66
CA LYS A 147 -15.49 -10.32 15.48
C LYS A 147 -15.22 -11.54 14.60
N LYS A 148 -15.85 -12.68 14.91
CA LYS A 148 -15.74 -13.90 14.11
C LYS A 148 -16.27 -13.69 12.68
N ALA A 149 -17.41 -13.00 12.52
CA ALA A 149 -17.95 -12.68 11.20
C ALA A 149 -17.04 -11.74 10.39
N GLN A 150 -16.33 -10.80 11.03
CA GLN A 150 -15.38 -9.92 10.36
C GLN A 150 -14.16 -10.68 9.85
N ILE A 151 -13.59 -11.56 10.66
CA ILE A 151 -12.47 -12.43 10.25
C ILE A 151 -12.90 -13.30 9.06
N GLU A 152 -14.05 -13.96 9.15
CA GLU A 152 -14.52 -14.80 8.05
C GLU A 152 -14.81 -13.98 6.79
N SER A 153 -15.42 -12.80 6.92
CA SER A 153 -15.67 -11.93 5.77
C SER A 153 -14.38 -11.60 5.04
N VAL A 154 -13.29 -11.33 5.78
CA VAL A 154 -11.97 -11.12 5.20
C VAL A 154 -11.47 -12.36 4.47
N LEU A 155 -11.46 -13.53 5.13
CA LEU A 155 -11.00 -14.79 4.53
C LEU A 155 -11.81 -15.14 3.27
N PHE A 156 -13.13 -15.04 3.34
CA PHE A 156 -14.02 -15.26 2.21
C PHE A 156 -13.74 -14.31 1.04
N ASN A 157 -13.47 -13.03 1.31
CA ASN A 157 -13.10 -12.09 0.26
C ASN A 157 -11.75 -12.44 -0.36
N MET A 158 -10.79 -12.95 0.42
CA MET A 158 -9.49 -13.39 -0.11
C MET A 158 -9.62 -14.58 -1.06
N GLU A 159 -10.51 -15.53 -0.75
CA GLU A 159 -10.78 -16.68 -1.63
C GLU A 159 -11.51 -16.28 -2.91
N GLN A 160 -12.54 -15.43 -2.78
CA GLN A 160 -13.38 -15.05 -3.91
C GLN A 160 -12.77 -13.95 -4.79
N LEU A 161 -11.90 -13.11 -4.21
CA LEU A 161 -11.26 -11.96 -4.85
C LEU A 161 -9.78 -11.91 -4.45
N PRO A 162 -8.96 -12.87 -4.92
CA PRO A 162 -7.53 -12.95 -4.57
C PRO A 162 -6.76 -11.69 -4.97
N GLU A 163 -7.22 -10.94 -5.97
CA GLU A 163 -6.68 -9.63 -6.33
C GLU A 163 -6.86 -8.58 -5.22
N LEU A 164 -7.86 -8.76 -4.35
CA LEU A 164 -8.09 -7.91 -3.18
C LEU A 164 -7.30 -8.36 -1.94
N ALA A 165 -6.68 -9.55 -1.95
CA ALA A 165 -5.89 -10.05 -0.82
C ALA A 165 -4.63 -9.19 -0.56
N VAL A 166 -4.19 -8.39 -1.52
CA VAL A 166 -3.05 -7.45 -1.41
C VAL A 166 -3.40 -6.18 -0.61
N TYR A 167 -4.68 -5.95 -0.27
CA TYR A 167 -5.19 -4.61 0.05
C TYR A 167 -5.22 -4.18 1.51
N HIS A 168 -4.90 -5.03 2.47
CA HIS A 168 -4.79 -4.59 3.84
C HIS A 168 -3.60 -5.24 4.51
N ASP A 169 -2.97 -4.50 5.41
CA ASP A 169 -2.11 -5.04 6.43
C ASP A 169 -2.97 -6.00 7.28
N TRP A 170 -3.17 -7.22 6.77
CA TRP A 170 -4.07 -8.21 7.34
C TRP A 170 -3.51 -8.72 8.64
N GLU A 171 -2.19 -8.73 8.79
CA GLU A 171 -1.51 -8.94 10.07
C GLU A 171 -1.93 -7.85 11.06
N TYR A 172 -1.94 -6.56 10.68
CA TYR A 172 -2.46 -5.48 11.53
C TYR A 172 -3.96 -5.60 11.85
N LEU A 173 -4.80 -6.01 10.90
CA LEU A 173 -6.25 -6.19 11.16
C LEU A 173 -6.53 -7.43 12.01
N LEU A 174 -5.79 -8.53 11.81
CA LEU A 174 -5.82 -9.71 12.67
C LEU A 174 -5.25 -9.38 14.05
N GLU A 175 -4.19 -8.59 14.18
CA GLU A 175 -3.63 -8.19 15.47
C GLU A 175 -4.58 -7.25 16.23
N LYS A 176 -5.14 -6.25 15.55
CA LYS A 176 -6.03 -5.23 16.14
C LYS A 176 -7.45 -5.74 16.41
N HIS A 177 -7.96 -6.65 15.58
CA HIS A 177 -9.33 -7.17 15.67
C HIS A 177 -9.40 -8.68 15.89
N GLY A 178 -8.28 -9.35 16.13
CA GLY A 178 -8.16 -10.80 16.29
C GLY A 178 -7.07 -11.10 17.31
N GLY A 179 -7.20 -10.53 18.52
CA GLY A 179 -6.28 -10.81 19.64
C GLY A 179 -5.78 -12.26 19.63
N ALA A 180 -4.45 -12.38 19.56
CA ALA A 180 -3.65 -13.60 19.48
C ALA A 180 -4.30 -14.75 18.69
N VAL A 181 -4.00 -14.84 17.40
CA VAL A 181 -4.07 -16.14 16.73
C VAL A 181 -3.01 -17.03 17.38
N VAL A 182 -3.45 -17.86 18.32
CA VAL A 182 -2.68 -18.98 18.83
C VAL A 182 -2.26 -19.79 17.60
N LYS A 183 -0.96 -19.87 17.35
CA LYS A 183 -0.41 -20.88 16.44
C LYS A 183 -0.63 -22.24 17.11
N GLU A 184 -1.78 -22.85 16.89
CA GLU A 184 -1.92 -24.30 17.13
C GLU A 184 -1.19 -25.00 15.99
N GLY A 185 0.00 -25.51 16.33
CA GLY A 185 0.85 -26.21 15.36
C GLY A 185 2.23 -26.58 15.88
N GLU A 186 2.38 -26.97 17.14
CA GLU A 186 3.44 -27.90 17.55
C GLU A 186 2.86 -28.87 18.59
N GLN A 187 2.38 -30.02 18.09
CA GLN A 187 2.28 -31.23 18.88
C GLN A 187 3.69 -31.68 19.26
N LYS A 188 3.92 -31.90 20.55
CA LYS A 188 4.82 -32.94 21.06
C LYS A 188 4.03 -33.77 22.06
#